data_AF-A0A2E8ZS19-F1
#
_entry.id   AF-A0A2E8ZS19-F1
#
_cell.length_a   1.000
_cell.length_b   1.000
_cell.length_c   1.000
_cell.angle_alpha   90.00
_cell.angle_beta   90.00
_cell.angle_gamma   90.00
#
_symmetry.space_group_name_H-M   'P 1'
#
loop_
_entity.id
_entity.type
_entity.pdbx_description
1 polymer ?
#
loop_
_entity_poly.entity_id
_entity_poly.type
_entity_poly.pdbx_seq_one_letter_code
_entity_poly.pdbx_strand_id
1 'polypeptide(L)'
;MAYNPQLLDGMVIFTTVIDAGSFTKAADVTGHSTSYISKEINRLEERLGVRLINRTTRSLHLTTDGQLYYQQCQQIIADANQVQNALLGHQLRPTGTLRISCPSSLAVVRMQDIFSGFLDLYPEVDLDLDLNNRKVELIAESLSSDWLGFIFPKGSDLVGPINAALASMKGDGTLAEINGRWFGPDFAVTYDDIDCGAYCPPVIGTDENPIIWAFVPSGEMDQVVAGAGELGDLLFEQSGLVIDTLVATDYAGVIEAMCAEEAKAQIGSLATFSYLLANEKCGVEAELVAVRYGSATYKGQIFVRNDSGITELAQLADKTFCRPDPLSTSGWIVPSIQLRAAGVDPATDLAEIVDAGGHSASVAGVYNGDCDAGASYVDARGNIEEDHPDVMDVLEVIATSVDIPNDGVQYAPGVSRELRDQLNDALIAVMETEEGVAAMDKAYSWTELALHDNSFYDDFRQLLDAAGMAPEDLMTD
;
A
#
# COMPACT_ATOMS: atom_id res chain seq x y z
N MET A 1 -31.45 40.41 26.24
CA MET A 1 -30.34 41.33 25.92
C MET A 1 -30.85 42.41 24.99
N ALA A 2 -30.50 43.68 25.22
CA ALA A 2 -30.76 44.74 24.27
C ALA A 2 -29.90 44.52 23.02
N TYR A 3 -30.49 44.63 21.83
CA TYR A 3 -29.76 44.54 20.56
C TYR A 3 -28.67 45.61 20.52
N ASN A 4 -27.41 45.20 20.43
CA ASN A 4 -26.26 46.09 20.32
C ASN A 4 -25.69 46.00 18.89
N PRO A 5 -26.05 46.92 17.98
CA PRO A 5 -25.57 46.89 16.59
C PRO A 5 -24.07 47.16 16.46
N GLN A 6 -23.43 47.68 17.52
CA GLN A 6 -22.01 48.04 17.53
C GLN A 6 -21.17 47.01 18.30
N LEU A 7 -21.71 45.80 18.52
CA LEU A 7 -21.09 44.79 19.38
C LEU A 7 -19.63 44.50 18.99
N LEU A 8 -19.34 44.43 17.69
CA LEU A 8 -18.04 44.05 17.13
C LEU A 8 -17.17 45.26 16.71
N ASP A 9 -17.69 46.49 16.82
CA ASP A 9 -17.03 47.68 16.31
C ASP A 9 -15.69 47.95 17.00
N GLY A 10 -14.62 48.13 16.23
CA GLY A 10 -13.29 48.44 16.75
C GLY A 10 -12.47 47.24 17.22
N MET A 11 -13.01 46.02 17.23
CA MET A 11 -12.26 44.80 17.59
C MET A 11 -11.03 44.59 16.69
N VAL A 12 -11.21 44.67 15.36
CA VAL A 12 -10.14 44.49 14.38
C VAL A 12 -9.08 45.60 14.48
N ILE A 13 -9.49 46.84 14.73
CA ILE A 13 -8.56 47.97 14.92
C ILE A 13 -7.75 47.76 16.21
N PHE A 14 -8.39 47.27 17.27
CA PHE A 14 -7.72 46.96 18.53
C PHE A 14 -6.67 45.85 18.37
N THR A 15 -7.02 44.71 17.77
CA THR A 15 -6.04 43.64 17.54
C THR A 15 -4.88 44.11 16.68
N THR A 16 -5.17 44.86 15.61
CA THR A 16 -4.13 45.43 14.72
C THR A 16 -3.15 46.36 15.47
N VAL A 17 -3.65 47.15 16.42
CA VAL A 17 -2.78 48.03 17.26
C VAL A 17 -1.86 47.22 18.17
N ILE A 18 -2.35 46.12 18.73
CA ILE A 18 -1.54 45.23 19.58
C ILE A 18 -0.50 44.50 18.73
N ASP A 19 -0.91 43.91 17.61
CA ASP A 19 -0.05 43.14 16.70
C ASP A 19 1.08 44.01 16.13
N ALA A 20 0.75 45.24 15.73
CA ALA A 20 1.74 46.19 15.23
C ALA A 20 2.62 46.80 16.33
N GLY A 21 2.23 46.67 17.60
CA GLY A 21 2.91 47.24 18.78
C GLY A 21 2.93 48.78 18.80
N SER A 22 2.24 49.46 17.89
CA SER A 22 2.26 50.91 17.73
C SER A 22 1.02 51.42 16.98
N PHE A 23 0.45 52.52 17.49
CA PHE A 23 -0.65 53.23 16.82
C PHE A 23 -0.27 53.77 15.44
N THR A 24 0.99 54.18 15.25
CA THR A 24 1.46 54.66 13.94
C THR A 24 1.53 53.52 12.94
N LYS A 25 2.14 52.40 13.33
CA LYS A 25 2.24 51.22 12.46
C LYS A 25 0.86 50.65 12.12
N ALA A 26 -0.06 50.62 13.07
CA ALA A 26 -1.42 50.17 12.83
C ALA A 26 -2.21 51.10 11.90
N ALA A 27 -1.97 52.41 11.97
CA ALA A 27 -2.55 53.38 11.04
C ALA A 27 -2.07 53.15 9.60
N ASP A 28 -0.77 52.85 9.43
CA ASP A 28 -0.19 52.52 8.13
C ASP A 28 -0.81 51.22 7.56
N VAL A 29 -0.94 50.17 8.38
CA VAL A 29 -1.52 48.87 7.97
C VAL A 29 -2.98 49.00 7.57
N THR A 30 -3.76 49.83 8.28
CA THR A 30 -5.20 49.97 8.06
C THR A 30 -5.57 51.02 7.01
N GLY A 31 -4.59 51.81 6.52
CA GLY A 31 -4.87 52.93 5.61
C GLY A 31 -5.60 54.10 6.26
N HIS A 32 -5.53 54.23 7.59
CA HIS A 32 -6.21 55.27 8.36
C HIS A 32 -5.21 56.25 9.00
N SER A 33 -5.72 57.36 9.56
CA SER A 33 -4.87 58.27 10.34
C SER A 33 -4.67 57.76 11.77
N THR A 34 -3.52 58.07 12.39
CA THR A 34 -3.25 57.75 13.80
C THR A 34 -4.29 58.34 14.76
N SER A 35 -4.85 59.50 14.43
CA SER A 35 -5.95 60.14 15.16
C SER A 35 -7.24 59.32 15.08
N TYR A 36 -7.55 58.76 13.91
CA TYR A 36 -8.69 57.85 13.73
C TYR A 36 -8.53 56.58 14.58
N ILE A 37 -7.37 55.91 14.50
CA ILE A 37 -7.09 54.70 15.28
C ILE A 37 -7.22 54.97 16.78
N SER A 38 -6.62 56.05 17.29
CA SER A 38 -6.73 56.44 18.70
C SER A 38 -8.18 56.70 19.13
N LYS A 39 -8.99 57.31 18.25
CA LYS A 39 -10.41 57.59 18.50
C LYS A 39 -11.25 56.30 18.53
N GLU A 40 -10.99 55.36 17.64
CA GLU A 40 -11.68 54.06 17.63
C GLU A 40 -11.35 53.23 18.87
N ILE A 41 -10.08 53.21 19.30
CA ILE A 41 -9.70 52.56 20.57
C ILE A 41 -10.41 53.23 21.76
N ASN A 42 -10.45 54.56 21.81
CA ASN A 42 -11.17 55.27 22.88
C ASN A 42 -12.66 54.90 22.91
N ARG A 43 -13.32 54.85 21.75
CA ARG A 43 -14.74 54.47 21.64
C ARG A 43 -14.98 53.03 22.07
N LEU A 44 -14.06 52.13 21.72
CA LEU A 44 -14.10 50.74 22.14
C LEU A 44 -13.98 50.63 23.67
N GLU A 45 -12.98 51.27 24.27
CA GLU A 45 -12.79 51.30 25.73
C GLU A 45 -14.00 51.92 26.45
N GLU A 46 -14.56 53.00 25.92
CA GLU A 46 -15.78 53.64 26.46
C GLU A 46 -17.00 52.72 26.38
N ARG A 47 -17.18 52.03 25.25
CA ARG A 47 -18.29 51.09 25.03
C ARG A 47 -18.19 49.86 25.94
N LEU A 48 -16.98 49.40 26.23
CA LEU A 48 -16.74 48.27 27.13
C LEU A 48 -16.73 48.69 28.61
N GLY A 49 -16.61 50.00 28.89
CA GLY A 49 -16.52 50.54 30.24
C GLY A 49 -15.19 50.22 30.95
N VAL A 50 -14.18 49.72 30.23
CA VAL A 50 -12.87 49.32 30.75
C VAL A 50 -11.75 49.85 29.86
N ARG A 51 -10.58 50.06 30.45
CA ARG A 51 -9.38 50.35 29.65
C ARG A 51 -8.71 49.05 29.24
N LEU A 52 -8.38 48.96 27.96
CA LEU A 52 -7.68 47.83 27.35
C LEU A 52 -6.18 48.10 27.21
N ILE A 53 -5.77 49.38 27.08
CA ILE A 53 -4.37 49.76 26.87
C ILE A 53 -3.89 50.77 27.92
N ASN A 54 -2.74 50.46 28.53
CA ASN A 54 -1.97 51.39 29.36
C ASN A 54 -1.17 52.36 28.47
N ARG A 55 -1.64 53.61 28.38
CA ARG A 55 -0.98 54.66 27.58
C ARG A 55 0.18 55.28 28.36
N THR A 56 1.38 54.71 28.22
CA THR A 56 2.62 55.37 28.66
C THR A 56 3.41 55.86 27.44
N THR A 57 4.15 56.95 27.59
CA THR A 57 4.86 57.63 26.47
C THR A 57 6.04 56.84 25.88
N ARG A 58 6.33 55.63 26.37
CA ARG A 58 7.46 54.81 25.93
C ARG A 58 7.12 53.37 25.53
N SER A 59 5.89 52.90 25.76
CA SER A 59 5.57 51.49 25.47
C SER A 59 4.06 51.22 25.56
N LEU A 60 3.55 50.48 24.58
CA LEU A 60 2.17 50.02 24.50
C LEU A 60 2.04 48.72 25.30
N HIS A 61 1.28 48.74 26.39
CA HIS A 61 1.04 47.57 27.24
C HIS A 61 -0.46 47.34 27.40
N LEU A 62 -0.89 46.08 27.32
CA LEU A 62 -2.26 45.69 27.62
C LEU A 62 -2.54 45.76 29.13
N THR A 63 -3.76 46.13 29.50
CA THR A 63 -4.30 45.87 30.84
C THR A 63 -4.70 44.40 30.97
N THR A 64 -5.03 43.93 32.17
CA THR A 64 -5.58 42.57 32.36
C THR A 64 -6.85 42.35 31.51
N ASP A 65 -7.76 43.33 31.51
CA ASP A 65 -8.96 43.30 30.67
C ASP A 65 -8.62 43.34 29.17
N GLY A 66 -7.60 44.13 28.81
CA GLY A 66 -7.08 44.20 27.44
C GLY A 66 -6.48 42.88 26.96
N GLN A 67 -5.78 42.16 27.83
CA GLN A 67 -5.21 40.85 27.53
C GLN A 67 -6.30 39.79 27.29
N LEU A 68 -7.36 39.81 28.08
CA LEU A 68 -8.51 38.92 27.88
C LEU A 68 -9.26 39.29 26.60
N TYR A 69 -9.58 40.57 26.44
CA TYR A 69 -10.34 41.07 25.29
C TYR A 69 -9.62 40.82 23.96
N TYR A 70 -8.31 41.00 23.92
CA TYR A 70 -7.49 40.74 22.74
C TYR A 70 -7.61 39.29 22.27
N GLN A 71 -7.61 38.33 23.19
CA GLN A 71 -7.71 36.93 22.83
C GLN A 71 -9.08 36.52 22.35
N GLN A 72 -10.12 37.03 23.01
CA GLN A 72 -11.48 36.80 22.55
C GLN A 72 -11.71 37.43 21.17
N CYS A 73 -11.14 38.61 20.90
CA CYS A 73 -11.17 39.21 19.56
C CYS A 73 -10.46 38.34 18.52
N GLN A 74 -9.28 37.78 18.84
CA GLN A 74 -8.56 36.91 17.90
C GLN A 74 -9.39 35.70 17.47
N GLN A 75 -10.07 35.05 18.43
CA GLN A 75 -10.93 33.92 18.13
C GLN A 75 -12.13 34.33 17.25
N ILE A 76 -12.83 35.41 17.63
CA ILE A 76 -14.02 35.89 16.90
C ILE A 76 -13.65 36.29 15.46
N ILE A 77 -12.49 36.91 15.26
CA ILE A 77 -12.00 37.30 13.93
C ILE A 77 -11.65 36.05 13.11
N ALA A 78 -11.01 35.04 13.72
CA ALA A 78 -10.67 33.78 13.05
C ALA A 78 -11.94 33.04 12.58
N ASP A 79 -12.94 32.92 13.46
CA ASP A 79 -14.21 32.28 13.14
C ASP A 79 -14.95 33.02 12.01
N ALA A 80 -14.95 34.36 12.04
CA ALA A 80 -15.55 35.19 11.00
C ALA A 80 -14.85 34.99 9.64
N ASN A 81 -13.51 34.94 9.63
CA ASN A 81 -12.73 34.66 8.43
C ASN A 81 -13.00 33.25 7.89
N GLN A 82 -13.13 32.25 8.76
CA GLN A 82 -13.43 30.88 8.36
C GLN A 82 -14.80 30.78 7.67
N VAL A 83 -15.82 31.46 8.22
CA VAL A 83 -17.15 31.53 7.60
C VAL A 83 -17.09 32.25 6.25
N GLN A 84 -16.38 33.38 6.16
CA GLN A 84 -16.21 34.12 4.91
C GLN A 84 -15.49 33.27 3.84
N ASN A 85 -14.46 32.52 4.23
CA ASN A 85 -13.71 31.64 3.35
C ASN A 85 -14.55 30.45 2.87
N ALA A 86 -15.36 29.86 3.75
CA ALA A 86 -16.27 28.76 3.39
C ALA A 86 -17.34 29.19 2.36
N LEU A 87 -17.79 30.45 2.42
CA LEU A 87 -18.79 30.98 1.48
C LEU A 87 -18.21 31.34 0.10
N LEU A 88 -16.90 31.56 0.00
CA LEU A 88 -16.23 31.97 -1.24
C LEU A 88 -15.80 30.78 -2.13
N GLY A 89 -16.09 29.54 -1.74
CA GLY A 89 -15.92 28.34 -2.60
C GLY A 89 -14.49 28.02 -3.04
N HIS A 90 -13.49 28.73 -2.53
CA HIS A 90 -12.09 28.46 -2.83
C HIS A 90 -11.58 27.34 -1.91
N GLN A 91 -11.17 26.22 -2.51
CA GLN A 91 -10.20 25.33 -1.87
C GLN A 91 -9.02 26.19 -1.39
N LEU A 92 -8.79 26.17 -0.08
CA LEU A 92 -7.76 26.96 0.60
C LEU A 92 -6.40 26.66 -0.03
N ARG A 93 -5.81 27.64 -0.70
CA ARG A 93 -4.35 27.72 -0.82
C ARG A 93 -3.85 28.35 0.48
N PRO A 94 -3.11 27.63 1.33
CA PRO A 94 -2.48 28.20 2.52
C PRO A 94 -1.59 29.39 2.15
N THR A 95 -1.63 30.45 2.95
CA THR A 95 -0.79 31.66 2.79
C THR A 95 -0.35 32.17 4.16
N GLY A 96 0.76 32.91 4.23
CA GLY A 96 1.28 33.50 5.49
C GLY A 96 2.38 32.66 6.16
N THR A 97 2.82 33.05 7.37
CA THR A 97 4.00 32.42 8.01
C THR A 97 3.65 31.17 8.83
N LEU A 98 4.21 30.02 8.47
CA LEU A 98 4.17 28.78 9.23
C LEU A 98 5.41 28.66 10.12
N ARG A 99 5.22 28.71 11.44
CA ARG A 99 6.29 28.55 12.43
C ARG A 99 6.38 27.12 12.94
N ILE A 100 7.54 26.50 12.83
CA ILE A 100 7.78 25.12 13.28
C ILE A 100 9.03 25.09 14.15
N SER A 101 8.92 24.53 15.36
CA SER A 101 10.07 24.23 16.21
C SER A 101 10.28 22.72 16.29
N CYS A 102 11.50 22.26 16.01
CA CYS A 102 11.84 20.85 16.10
C CYS A 102 13.34 20.62 16.40
N PRO A 103 13.73 19.42 16.86
CA PRO A 103 15.14 19.08 17.08
C PRO A 103 15.94 19.22 15.79
N SER A 104 17.17 19.74 15.91
CA SER A 104 18.02 20.07 14.76
C SER A 104 18.35 18.85 13.89
N SER A 105 18.43 17.66 14.50
CA SER A 105 18.66 16.39 13.79
C SER A 105 17.47 15.96 12.92
N LEU A 106 16.24 16.22 13.36
CA LEU A 106 15.02 15.84 12.64
C LEU A 106 14.81 16.73 11.40
N ALA A 107 15.07 18.03 11.55
CA ALA A 107 14.97 18.99 10.44
C ALA A 107 15.91 18.64 9.28
N VAL A 108 17.13 18.21 9.59
CA VAL A 108 18.19 17.93 8.59
C VAL A 108 17.98 16.60 7.88
N VAL A 109 17.43 15.58 8.54
CA VAL A 109 17.38 14.21 7.97
C VAL A 109 16.08 13.91 7.23
N ARG A 110 14.94 14.47 7.67
CA ARG A 110 13.61 14.08 7.14
C ARG A 110 12.76 15.26 6.67
N MET A 111 12.86 16.42 7.32
CA MET A 111 11.91 17.51 7.07
C MET A 111 12.32 18.39 5.89
N GLN A 112 13.58 18.32 5.43
CA GLN A 112 14.04 19.13 4.30
C GLN A 112 13.25 18.86 3.02
N ASP A 113 13.06 17.59 2.64
CA ASP A 113 12.33 17.23 1.43
C ASP A 113 10.83 17.53 1.55
N ILE A 114 10.27 17.33 2.75
CA ILE A 114 8.87 17.61 3.07
C ILE A 114 8.60 19.12 2.97
N PHE A 115 9.46 19.95 3.57
CA PHE A 115 9.32 21.41 3.49
C PHE A 115 9.54 21.94 2.08
N SER A 116 10.48 21.35 1.34
CA SER A 116 10.69 21.71 -0.07
C SER A 116 9.42 21.41 -0.88
N GLY A 117 8.89 20.19 -0.81
CA GLY A 117 7.67 19.82 -1.53
C GLY A 117 6.45 20.63 -1.09
N PHE A 118 6.34 20.93 0.21
CA PHE A 118 5.27 21.76 0.74
C PHE A 118 5.34 23.22 0.25
N LEU A 119 6.53 23.82 0.20
CA LEU A 119 6.72 25.18 -0.31
C LEU A 119 6.55 25.26 -1.84
N ASP A 120 6.85 24.19 -2.57
CA ASP A 120 6.56 24.10 -4.02
C ASP A 120 5.05 24.05 -4.29
N LEU A 121 4.30 23.30 -3.46
CA LEU A 121 2.83 23.22 -3.53
C LEU A 121 2.15 24.51 -3.07
N TYR A 122 2.75 25.23 -2.10
CA TYR A 122 2.17 26.42 -1.47
C TYR A 122 3.19 27.58 -1.40
N PRO A 123 3.50 28.22 -2.54
CA PRO A 123 4.56 29.23 -2.64
C PRO A 123 4.24 30.57 -1.94
N GLU A 124 3.01 30.73 -1.45
CA GLU A 124 2.55 31.91 -0.69
C GLU A 124 2.68 31.72 0.83
N VAL A 125 3.28 30.61 1.28
CA VAL A 125 3.60 30.34 2.69
C VAL A 125 5.06 30.67 2.98
N ASP A 126 5.31 31.45 4.02
CA ASP A 126 6.67 31.67 4.55
C ASP A 126 6.95 30.64 5.67
N LEU A 127 8.09 29.96 5.64
CA LEU A 127 8.46 28.99 6.68
C LEU A 127 9.47 29.62 7.66
N ASP A 128 9.16 29.55 8.96
CA ASP A 128 10.02 30.04 10.05
C ASP A 128 10.37 28.86 11.00
N LEU A 129 11.62 28.41 10.94
CA LEU A 129 12.10 27.21 11.64
C LEU A 129 12.93 27.57 12.87
N ASP A 130 12.48 27.16 14.06
CA ASP A 130 13.25 27.26 15.30
C ASP A 130 13.84 25.91 15.71
N LEU A 131 15.10 25.69 15.32
CA LEU A 131 15.80 24.41 15.50
C LEU A 131 16.62 24.39 16.80
N ASN A 132 16.12 23.73 17.84
CA ASN A 132 16.79 23.66 19.14
C ASN A 132 16.84 22.23 19.73
N ASN A 133 18.02 21.80 20.18
CA ASN A 133 18.26 20.52 20.89
C ASN A 133 18.25 20.71 22.42
N ARG A 134 17.24 21.37 22.97
CA ARG A 134 17.15 21.57 24.43
C ARG A 134 16.71 20.29 25.13
N LYS A 135 17.44 19.85 26.16
CA LYS A 135 16.95 18.85 27.12
C LYS A 135 15.70 19.39 27.81
N VAL A 136 14.65 18.59 27.87
CA VAL A 136 13.36 18.94 28.45
C VAL A 136 13.21 18.23 29.79
N GLU A 137 12.90 18.99 30.85
CA GLU A 137 12.57 18.48 32.19
C GLU A 137 11.18 19.00 32.58
N LEU A 138 10.38 18.22 33.31
CA LEU A 138 9.14 18.74 33.91
C LEU A 138 9.46 19.61 35.12
N ILE A 139 9.21 20.91 35.00
CA ILE A 139 9.40 21.90 36.05
C ILE A 139 8.05 22.21 36.71
N ALA A 140 7.99 22.15 38.04
CA ALA A 140 6.76 22.34 38.81
C ALA A 140 6.34 23.82 39.00
N GLU A 141 7.18 24.78 38.60
CA GLU A 141 6.91 26.20 38.75
C GLU A 141 6.42 26.78 37.42
N SER A 142 5.38 27.63 37.48
CA SER A 142 4.88 28.38 36.32
C SER A 142 6.00 29.25 35.75
N LEU A 143 6.54 28.84 34.60
CA LEU A 143 7.57 29.57 33.87
C LEU A 143 6.95 30.27 32.66
N SER A 144 7.40 31.50 32.39
CA SER A 144 7.04 32.26 31.20
C SER A 144 7.46 31.55 29.91
N SER A 145 6.73 31.87 28.83
CA SER A 145 6.61 31.25 27.49
C SER A 145 7.81 30.67 26.73
N ASP A 146 9.04 30.69 27.26
CA ASP A 146 10.24 30.48 26.43
C ASP A 146 10.95 29.13 26.70
N TRP A 147 10.40 28.29 27.61
CA TRP A 147 10.89 26.96 27.91
C TRP A 147 9.72 26.00 28.20
N LEU A 148 9.78 24.80 27.60
CA LEU A 148 8.70 23.79 27.56
C LEU A 148 8.07 23.47 28.93
N GLY A 149 6.77 23.72 29.03
CA GLY A 149 5.84 23.30 30.07
C GLY A 149 4.44 23.16 29.48
N PHE A 150 3.43 22.75 30.26
CA PHE A 150 2.04 22.65 29.77
C PHE A 150 1.56 24.03 29.26
N ILE A 151 1.43 24.17 27.95
CA ILE A 151 0.89 25.37 27.32
C ILE A 151 -0.63 25.31 27.45
N PHE A 152 -1.18 26.07 28.38
CA PHE A 152 -2.62 26.23 28.50
C PHE A 152 -3.10 27.33 27.55
N PRO A 153 -4.26 27.16 26.88
CA PRO A 153 -4.97 28.28 26.29
C PRO A 153 -5.14 29.37 27.35
N LYS A 154 -4.82 30.62 27.02
CA LYS A 154 -4.84 31.69 28.02
C LYS A 154 -6.26 31.86 28.57
N GLY A 155 -6.36 31.89 29.90
CA GLY A 155 -7.64 31.89 30.62
C GLY A 155 -8.15 30.51 31.01
N SER A 156 -7.41 29.43 30.74
CA SER A 156 -7.78 28.08 31.17
C SER A 156 -7.91 27.99 32.70
N ASP A 157 -9.02 27.43 33.14
CA ASP A 157 -9.29 27.06 34.54
C ASP A 157 -8.46 25.87 35.02
N LEU A 158 -7.82 25.14 34.10
CA LEU A 158 -6.93 24.01 34.40
C LEU A 158 -5.57 24.43 34.97
N VAL A 159 -5.19 25.70 34.83
CA VAL A 159 -3.91 26.24 35.35
C VAL A 159 -3.79 26.01 36.86
N GLY A 160 -4.84 26.34 37.62
CA GLY A 160 -4.86 26.18 39.08
C GLY A 160 -4.78 24.71 39.54
N PRO A 161 -5.70 23.85 39.09
CA PRO A 161 -5.70 22.42 39.40
C PRO A 161 -4.41 21.70 39.00
N ILE A 162 -3.85 21.97 37.82
CA ILE A 162 -2.63 21.30 37.37
C ILE A 162 -1.41 21.80 38.15
N ASN A 163 -1.30 23.10 38.44
CA ASN A 163 -0.22 23.59 39.31
C ASN A 163 -0.32 22.99 40.72
N ALA A 164 -1.52 22.82 41.27
CA ALA A 164 -1.72 22.17 42.56
C ALA A 164 -1.34 20.67 42.52
N ALA A 165 -1.69 19.96 41.44
CA ALA A 165 -1.30 18.58 41.22
C ALA A 165 0.23 18.44 41.10
N LEU A 166 0.89 19.29 40.30
CA LEU A 166 2.34 19.30 40.15
C LEU A 166 3.06 19.64 41.46
N ALA A 167 2.53 20.59 42.24
CA ALA A 167 3.06 20.90 43.55
C ALA A 167 2.90 19.73 44.54
N SER A 168 1.77 19.02 44.48
CA SER A 168 1.55 17.79 45.27
C SER A 168 2.56 16.71 44.86
N MET A 169 2.70 16.45 43.57
CA MET A 169 3.62 15.45 43.02
C MET A 169 5.09 15.79 43.30
N LYS A 170 5.44 17.07 43.36
CA LYS A 170 6.77 17.51 43.80
C LYS A 170 6.96 17.25 45.29
N GLY A 171 5.93 17.49 46.11
CA GLY A 171 5.97 17.31 47.55
C GLY A 171 6.04 15.84 48.00
N ASP A 172 5.40 14.94 47.27
CA ASP A 172 5.38 13.50 47.58
C ASP A 172 6.47 12.68 46.83
N GLY A 173 7.24 13.33 45.96
CA GLY A 173 8.34 12.71 45.22
C GLY A 173 7.94 12.05 43.89
N THR A 174 6.64 11.95 43.58
CA THR A 174 6.12 11.39 42.32
C THR A 174 6.71 12.08 41.10
N LEU A 175 6.90 13.41 41.16
CA LEU A 175 7.45 14.16 40.04
C LEU A 175 8.93 13.80 39.77
N ALA A 176 9.69 13.49 40.81
CA ALA A 176 11.08 13.05 40.66
C ALA A 176 11.15 11.62 40.10
N GLU A 177 10.21 10.74 40.47
CA GLU A 177 10.10 9.40 39.91
C GLU A 177 9.74 9.43 38.41
N ILE A 178 8.77 10.27 38.02
CA ILE A 178 8.40 10.49 36.61
C ILE A 178 9.59 11.04 35.81
N ASN A 179 10.27 12.06 36.33
CA ASN A 179 11.47 12.61 35.69
C ASN A 179 12.59 11.58 35.58
N GLY A 180 12.80 10.74 36.60
CA GLY A 180 13.79 9.66 36.54
C GLY A 180 13.45 8.59 35.50
N ARG A 181 12.18 8.22 35.38
CA ARG A 181 11.70 7.16 34.49
C ARG A 181 11.62 7.57 33.01
N TRP A 182 11.16 8.79 32.74
CA TRP A 182 10.81 9.24 31.39
C TRP A 182 11.66 10.42 30.88
N PHE A 183 12.52 11.00 31.72
CA PHE A 183 13.37 12.14 31.35
C PHE A 183 14.79 12.02 31.93
N GLY A 184 15.14 10.83 32.45
CA GLY A 184 16.44 10.52 33.03
C GLY A 184 17.54 10.38 31.97
N PRO A 185 18.81 10.38 32.38
CA PRO A 185 19.94 10.22 31.47
C PRO A 185 19.94 8.88 30.72
N ASP A 186 19.25 7.87 31.26
CA ASP A 186 19.12 6.52 30.69
C ASP A 186 17.77 6.31 29.96
N PHE A 187 16.91 7.34 29.89
CA PHE A 187 15.67 7.28 29.11
C PHE A 187 16.00 7.44 27.62
N ALA A 188 16.02 6.32 26.91
CA ALA A 188 16.18 6.26 25.47
C ALA A 188 14.89 5.70 24.85
N VAL A 189 14.09 6.58 24.26
CA VAL A 189 13.14 6.19 23.21
C VAL A 189 13.93 6.25 21.93
N THR A 190 14.13 5.10 21.29
CA THR A 190 14.74 5.03 19.97
C THR A 190 13.69 5.36 18.92
N TYR A 191 14.13 5.72 17.71
CA TYR A 191 13.22 6.01 16.60
C TYR A 191 12.28 4.82 16.31
N ASP A 192 12.73 3.59 16.61
CA ASP A 192 11.98 2.35 16.42
C ASP A 192 10.83 2.18 17.44
N ASP A 193 10.82 2.96 18.53
CA ASP A 193 9.77 2.94 19.56
C ASP A 193 8.62 3.93 19.26
N ILE A 194 8.71 4.71 18.18
CA ILE A 194 7.71 5.71 17.78
C ILE A 194 6.87 5.15 16.63
N ASP A 195 5.74 4.54 16.96
CA ASP A 195 4.75 4.05 16.01
C ASP A 195 4.03 5.21 15.28
N CYS A 196 3.62 5.00 14.02
CA CYS A 196 2.90 5.98 13.20
C CYS A 196 1.50 6.34 13.73
N GLY A 197 1.02 5.63 14.77
CA GLY A 197 -0.22 5.91 15.46
C GLY A 197 -1.45 5.75 14.55
N ALA A 198 -2.42 6.66 14.66
CA ALA A 198 -3.66 6.61 13.87
C ALA A 198 -3.47 6.82 12.35
N TYR A 199 -2.23 7.03 11.89
CA TYR A 199 -1.88 7.20 10.48
C TYR A 199 -1.05 6.03 9.93
N CYS A 200 -0.87 4.95 10.70
CA CYS A 200 -0.27 3.76 10.15
C CYS A 200 -1.12 3.22 9.00
N PRO A 201 -0.50 2.85 7.86
CA PRO A 201 -1.21 2.05 6.88
C PRO A 201 -1.73 0.78 7.58
N PRO A 202 -2.95 0.34 7.27
CA PRO A 202 -3.53 -0.84 7.89
C PRO A 202 -2.58 -2.02 7.77
N VAL A 203 -2.42 -2.76 8.86
CA VAL A 203 -1.48 -3.89 8.95
C VAL A 203 -1.90 -4.94 7.92
N ILE A 204 -0.95 -5.41 7.12
CA ILE A 204 -1.21 -6.44 6.12
C ILE A 204 -1.68 -7.74 6.78
N GLY A 205 -2.63 -8.43 6.16
CA GLY A 205 -3.29 -9.62 6.71
C GLY A 205 -4.44 -9.30 7.67
N THR A 206 -5.03 -8.10 7.57
CA THR A 206 -6.24 -7.71 8.32
C THR A 206 -7.40 -7.47 7.37
N ASP A 207 -8.63 -7.38 7.88
CA ASP A 207 -9.82 -7.08 7.05
C ASP A 207 -9.69 -5.75 6.27
N GLU A 208 -8.93 -4.79 6.81
CA GLU A 208 -8.71 -3.48 6.17
C GLU A 208 -7.56 -3.50 5.16
N ASN A 209 -6.68 -4.51 5.21
CA ASN A 209 -5.57 -4.71 4.28
C ASN A 209 -5.25 -6.21 4.15
N PRO A 210 -6.10 -6.97 3.44
CA PRO A 210 -5.93 -8.42 3.32
C PRO A 210 -4.72 -8.76 2.45
N ILE A 211 -4.18 -9.94 2.67
CA ILE A 211 -3.16 -10.51 1.80
C ILE A 211 -3.88 -11.04 0.56
N ILE A 212 -3.48 -10.60 -0.62
CA ILE A 212 -4.06 -11.07 -1.87
C ILE A 212 -3.22 -12.23 -2.41
N TRP A 213 -3.83 -13.40 -2.56
CA TRP A 213 -3.26 -14.55 -3.26
C TRP A 213 -3.89 -14.70 -4.65
N ALA A 214 -3.10 -14.43 -5.68
CA ALA A 214 -3.52 -14.51 -7.06
C ALA A 214 -3.16 -15.85 -7.74
N PHE A 215 -4.12 -16.42 -8.46
CA PHE A 215 -4.05 -17.70 -9.16
C PHE A 215 -4.21 -17.46 -10.67
N VAL A 216 -3.37 -18.10 -11.48
CA VAL A 216 -3.53 -18.14 -12.94
C VAL A 216 -4.70 -19.07 -13.34
N PRO A 217 -5.36 -18.86 -14.49
CA PRO A 217 -6.44 -19.74 -14.94
C PRO A 217 -5.90 -21.04 -15.56
N SER A 218 -5.33 -21.94 -14.74
CA SER A 218 -4.76 -23.23 -15.17
C SER A 218 -5.75 -24.40 -15.13
N GLY A 219 -6.81 -24.30 -14.34
CA GLY A 219 -7.88 -25.27 -14.21
C GLY A 219 -9.26 -24.68 -14.51
N GLU A 220 -10.31 -25.44 -14.19
CA GLU A 220 -11.69 -24.96 -14.30
C GLU A 220 -11.95 -23.83 -13.31
N MET A 221 -12.33 -22.66 -13.81
CA MET A 221 -12.43 -21.42 -13.02
C MET A 221 -13.28 -21.59 -11.75
N ASP A 222 -14.44 -22.24 -11.86
CA ASP A 222 -15.34 -22.45 -10.72
C ASP A 222 -14.70 -23.34 -9.63
N GLN A 223 -13.90 -24.34 -10.02
CA GLN A 223 -13.20 -25.22 -9.09
C GLN A 223 -12.03 -24.50 -8.42
N VAL A 224 -11.26 -23.73 -9.19
CA VAL A 224 -10.15 -22.91 -8.67
C VAL A 224 -10.68 -21.89 -7.67
N VAL A 225 -11.74 -21.15 -8.00
CA VAL A 225 -12.34 -20.16 -7.10
C VAL A 225 -12.84 -20.80 -5.82
N ALA A 226 -13.54 -21.94 -5.93
CA ALA A 226 -14.07 -22.62 -4.75
C ALA A 226 -12.97 -23.19 -3.86
N GLY A 227 -11.97 -23.89 -4.43
CA GLY A 227 -10.85 -24.44 -3.67
C GLY A 227 -9.96 -23.37 -3.06
N ALA A 228 -9.69 -22.28 -3.78
CA ALA A 228 -8.92 -21.15 -3.27
C ALA A 228 -9.64 -20.43 -2.12
N GLY A 229 -10.95 -20.24 -2.22
CA GLY A 229 -11.76 -19.67 -1.14
C GLY A 229 -11.74 -20.53 0.13
N GLU A 230 -11.95 -21.85 -0.01
CA GLU A 230 -11.86 -22.81 1.09
C GLU A 230 -10.47 -22.80 1.75
N LEU A 231 -9.41 -22.69 0.95
CA LEU A 231 -8.04 -22.57 1.44
C LEU A 231 -7.81 -21.26 2.22
N GLY A 232 -8.34 -20.13 1.73
CA GLY A 232 -8.24 -18.84 2.41
C GLY A 232 -8.85 -18.88 3.82
N ASP A 233 -10.01 -19.49 3.95
CA ASP A 233 -10.68 -19.69 5.24
C ASP A 233 -9.82 -20.54 6.21
N LEU A 234 -9.28 -21.66 5.72
CA LEU A 234 -8.40 -22.54 6.52
C LEU A 234 -7.12 -21.83 6.96
N LEU A 235 -6.52 -21.00 6.09
CA LEU A 235 -5.34 -20.22 6.42
C LEU A 235 -5.64 -19.12 7.44
N PHE A 236 -6.81 -18.49 7.36
CA PHE A 236 -7.25 -17.55 8.39
C PHE A 236 -7.42 -18.24 9.74
N GLU A 237 -8.06 -19.42 9.78
CA GLU A 237 -8.21 -20.19 11.02
C GLU A 237 -6.86 -20.60 11.62
N GLN A 238 -5.90 -20.95 10.77
CA GLN A 238 -4.57 -21.40 11.19
C GLN A 238 -3.64 -20.25 11.63
N SER A 239 -3.67 -19.12 10.93
CA SER A 239 -2.67 -18.05 11.08
C SER A 239 -3.21 -16.75 11.70
N GLY A 240 -4.53 -16.54 11.66
CA GLY A 240 -5.18 -15.27 11.97
C GLY A 240 -5.01 -14.18 10.90
N LEU A 241 -4.35 -14.48 9.78
CA LEU A 241 -4.16 -13.56 8.66
C LEU A 241 -5.35 -13.65 7.70
N VAL A 242 -5.91 -12.50 7.34
CA VAL A 242 -6.96 -12.41 6.32
C VAL A 242 -6.31 -12.54 4.93
N ILE A 243 -6.71 -13.58 4.20
CA ILE A 243 -6.20 -13.90 2.86
C ILE A 243 -7.38 -13.91 1.88
N ASP A 244 -7.38 -12.96 0.97
CA ASP A 244 -8.33 -12.91 -0.14
C ASP A 244 -7.73 -13.58 -1.36
N THR A 245 -8.46 -14.52 -1.95
CA THR A 245 -8.02 -15.21 -3.16
C THR A 245 -8.60 -14.58 -4.42
N LEU A 246 -7.77 -14.42 -5.44
CA LEU A 246 -8.12 -13.87 -6.74
C LEU A 246 -7.74 -14.86 -7.84
N VAL A 247 -8.69 -15.25 -8.69
CA VAL A 247 -8.38 -15.98 -9.93
C VAL A 247 -8.40 -15.00 -11.09
N ALA A 248 -7.26 -14.82 -11.75
CA ALA A 248 -7.14 -13.89 -12.88
C ALA A 248 -7.79 -14.45 -14.15
N THR A 249 -8.09 -13.55 -15.09
CA THR A 249 -8.63 -13.90 -16.42
C THR A 249 -7.58 -14.43 -17.39
N ASP A 250 -6.31 -14.13 -17.11
CA ASP A 250 -5.15 -14.50 -17.92
C ASP A 250 -3.89 -14.55 -17.03
N TYR A 251 -2.80 -15.10 -17.57
CA TYR A 251 -1.58 -15.30 -16.81
C TYR A 251 -0.80 -14.00 -16.61
N ALA A 252 -0.87 -13.08 -17.59
CA ALA A 252 -0.17 -11.81 -17.54
C ALA A 252 -0.68 -10.91 -16.41
N GLY A 253 -1.99 -10.91 -16.15
CA GLY A 253 -2.62 -10.13 -15.09
C GLY A 253 -2.12 -10.49 -13.69
N VAL A 254 -1.78 -11.76 -13.44
CA VAL A 254 -1.16 -12.17 -12.16
C VAL A 254 0.25 -11.59 -12.04
N ILE A 255 1.05 -11.68 -13.12
CA ILE A 255 2.41 -11.11 -13.15
C ILE A 255 2.36 -9.60 -12.92
N GLU A 256 1.45 -8.89 -13.58
CA GLU A 256 1.26 -7.44 -13.41
C GLU A 256 0.84 -7.09 -11.98
N ALA A 257 -0.05 -7.87 -11.37
CA ALA A 257 -0.48 -7.65 -10.00
C ALA A 257 0.67 -7.82 -9.00
N MET A 258 1.55 -8.81 -9.21
CA MET A 258 2.72 -9.03 -8.35
C MET A 258 3.86 -8.04 -8.61
N CYS A 259 4.05 -7.60 -9.85
CA CYS A 259 5.13 -6.70 -10.25
C CYS A 259 4.80 -5.19 -10.17
N ALA A 260 3.62 -4.82 -9.69
CA ALA A 260 3.27 -3.42 -9.46
C ALA A 260 4.18 -2.78 -8.39
N GLU A 261 4.43 -1.47 -8.49
CA GLU A 261 5.27 -0.72 -7.52
C GLU A 261 4.79 -0.93 -6.08
N GLU A 262 3.47 -0.91 -5.90
CA GLU A 262 2.79 -1.50 -4.75
C GLU A 262 2.11 -2.79 -5.22
N ALA A 263 2.59 -3.94 -4.76
CA ALA A 263 2.08 -5.24 -5.17
C ALA A 263 0.58 -5.33 -4.83
N LYS A 264 -0.24 -5.58 -5.86
CA LYS A 264 -1.68 -5.81 -5.74
C LYS A 264 -1.99 -7.27 -5.39
N ALA A 265 -1.05 -8.17 -5.64
CA ALA A 265 -1.04 -9.55 -5.19
C ALA A 265 0.27 -9.81 -4.46
N GLN A 266 0.22 -10.16 -3.18
CA GLN A 266 1.43 -10.47 -2.40
C GLN A 266 1.88 -11.91 -2.59
N ILE A 267 0.95 -12.80 -2.90
CA ILE A 267 1.21 -14.20 -3.20
C ILE A 267 0.72 -14.51 -4.61
N GLY A 268 1.50 -15.26 -5.36
CA GLY A 268 1.14 -15.79 -6.66
C GLY A 268 1.25 -17.30 -6.69
N SER A 269 0.33 -17.93 -7.43
CA SER A 269 0.49 -19.28 -7.94
C SER A 269 0.64 -19.22 -9.46
N LEU A 270 1.86 -18.90 -9.90
CA LEU A 270 2.22 -18.77 -11.31
C LEU A 270 2.65 -20.12 -11.89
N ALA A 271 2.32 -20.36 -13.15
CA ALA A 271 2.95 -21.45 -13.91
C ALA A 271 4.45 -21.20 -14.06
N THR A 272 5.23 -22.27 -14.24
CA THR A 272 6.69 -22.29 -14.25
C THR A 272 7.32 -21.15 -15.06
N PHE A 273 6.92 -20.99 -16.32
CA PHE A 273 7.44 -19.94 -17.19
C PHE A 273 6.97 -18.54 -16.77
N SER A 274 5.72 -18.39 -16.34
CA SER A 274 5.19 -17.13 -15.81
C SER A 274 5.92 -16.68 -14.55
N TYR A 275 6.29 -17.62 -13.67
CA TYR A 275 7.15 -17.37 -12.53
C TYR A 275 8.54 -16.91 -12.98
N LEU A 276 9.18 -17.62 -13.91
CA LEU A 276 10.51 -17.23 -14.41
C LEU A 276 10.49 -15.81 -15.00
N LEU A 277 9.45 -15.48 -15.75
CA LEU A 277 9.22 -14.14 -16.28
C LEU A 277 9.03 -13.10 -15.17
N ALA A 278 8.23 -13.38 -14.15
CA ALA A 278 8.01 -12.47 -13.02
C ALA A 278 9.26 -12.29 -12.15
N ASN A 279 10.04 -13.35 -11.97
CA ASN A 279 11.32 -13.34 -11.27
C ASN A 279 12.31 -12.42 -11.98
N GLU A 280 12.44 -12.51 -13.29
CA GLU A 280 13.30 -11.62 -14.08
C GLU A 280 12.77 -10.18 -14.12
N LYS A 281 11.45 -10.02 -14.28
CA LYS A 281 10.81 -8.71 -14.43
C LYS A 281 10.86 -7.84 -13.18
N CYS A 282 10.60 -8.42 -12.01
CA CYS A 282 10.44 -7.65 -10.78
C CYS A 282 11.02 -8.30 -9.53
N GLY A 283 11.60 -9.52 -9.63
CA GLY A 283 12.20 -10.19 -8.48
C GLY A 283 11.20 -10.96 -7.62
N VAL A 284 10.12 -11.50 -8.20
CA VAL A 284 9.25 -12.49 -7.53
C VAL A 284 10.09 -13.71 -7.13
N GLU A 285 9.91 -14.22 -5.91
CA GLU A 285 10.68 -15.35 -5.39
C GLU A 285 9.78 -16.54 -5.10
N ALA A 286 10.21 -17.73 -5.50
CA ALA A 286 9.55 -18.99 -5.17
C ALA A 286 10.07 -19.53 -3.84
N GLU A 287 9.16 -20.10 -3.04
CA GLU A 287 9.53 -20.71 -1.75
C GLU A 287 8.88 -22.07 -1.52
N LEU A 288 7.73 -22.32 -2.15
CA LEU A 288 7.07 -23.62 -2.12
C LEU A 288 6.79 -24.07 -3.54
N VAL A 289 7.00 -25.35 -3.81
CA VAL A 289 6.70 -26.01 -5.09
C VAL A 289 5.68 -27.11 -4.83
N ALA A 290 4.70 -27.21 -5.73
CA ALA A 290 3.69 -28.24 -5.67
C ALA A 290 4.27 -29.63 -5.95
N VAL A 291 3.82 -30.59 -5.17
CA VAL A 291 4.04 -32.01 -5.41
C VAL A 291 2.70 -32.62 -5.80
N ARG A 292 2.65 -33.13 -7.03
CA ARG A 292 1.49 -33.80 -7.61
C ARG A 292 1.80 -35.27 -7.77
N TYR A 293 1.01 -36.14 -7.16
CA TYR A 293 1.19 -37.60 -7.25
C TYR A 293 2.63 -38.05 -6.87
N GLY A 294 3.24 -37.39 -5.88
CA GLY A 294 4.60 -37.66 -5.42
C GLY A 294 5.72 -37.11 -6.31
N SER A 295 5.41 -36.24 -7.27
CA SER A 295 6.39 -35.60 -8.16
C SER A 295 6.33 -34.07 -8.09
N ALA A 296 7.48 -33.43 -7.95
CA ALA A 296 7.64 -31.97 -8.07
C ALA A 296 7.79 -31.50 -9.53
N THR A 297 7.66 -32.41 -10.49
CA THR A 297 7.67 -32.12 -11.93
C THR A 297 6.47 -32.76 -12.61
N TYR A 298 6.09 -32.21 -13.76
CA TYR A 298 5.01 -32.70 -14.61
C TYR A 298 5.43 -32.68 -16.08
N LYS A 299 4.56 -33.14 -16.98
CA LYS A 299 4.81 -33.12 -18.43
C LYS A 299 3.68 -32.39 -19.16
N GLY A 300 4.04 -31.77 -20.28
CA GLY A 300 3.12 -31.31 -21.31
C GLY A 300 2.93 -32.35 -22.41
N GLN A 301 1.90 -32.14 -23.23
CA GLN A 301 1.56 -32.98 -24.38
C GLN A 301 1.08 -32.12 -25.55
N ILE A 302 1.35 -32.58 -26.76
CA ILE A 302 0.74 -32.08 -28.00
C ILE A 302 -0.16 -33.18 -28.55
N PHE A 303 -1.39 -32.83 -28.86
CA PHE A 303 -2.40 -33.76 -29.33
C PHE A 303 -3.10 -33.24 -30.59
N VAL A 304 -3.64 -34.18 -31.35
CA VAL A 304 -4.40 -33.97 -32.58
C VAL A 304 -5.63 -34.88 -32.54
N ARG A 305 -6.55 -34.68 -33.48
CA ARG A 305 -7.58 -35.71 -33.71
C ARG A 305 -6.95 -36.94 -34.36
N ASN A 306 -7.33 -38.12 -33.89
CA ASN A 306 -6.88 -39.42 -34.43
C ASN A 306 -7.26 -39.61 -35.92
N ASP A 307 -8.32 -38.95 -36.39
CA ASP A 307 -8.75 -38.96 -37.80
C ASP A 307 -8.04 -37.91 -38.69
N SER A 308 -7.13 -37.10 -38.14
CA SER A 308 -6.43 -36.02 -38.88
C SER A 308 -5.37 -36.52 -39.86
N GLY A 309 -4.81 -37.71 -39.64
CA GLY A 309 -3.64 -38.22 -40.36
C GLY A 309 -2.31 -37.54 -39.98
N ILE A 310 -2.31 -36.73 -38.91
CA ILE A 310 -1.12 -36.10 -38.35
C ILE A 310 -0.53 -37.05 -37.30
N THR A 311 0.74 -37.42 -37.46
CA THR A 311 1.43 -38.34 -36.54
C THR A 311 2.75 -37.78 -36.03
N GLU A 312 3.27 -36.72 -36.64
CA GLU A 312 4.56 -36.11 -36.32
C GLU A 312 4.44 -34.58 -36.28
N LEU A 313 5.23 -33.94 -35.41
CA LEU A 313 5.22 -32.49 -35.23
C LEU A 313 5.52 -31.69 -36.50
N ALA A 314 6.36 -32.23 -37.39
CA ALA A 314 6.70 -31.59 -38.66
C ALA A 314 5.50 -31.40 -39.60
N GLN A 315 4.42 -32.16 -39.40
CA GLN A 315 3.19 -32.06 -40.18
C GLN A 315 2.24 -30.96 -39.69
N LEU A 316 2.61 -30.26 -38.61
CA LEU A 316 1.83 -29.15 -38.07
C LEU A 316 2.04 -27.82 -38.82
N ALA A 317 2.95 -27.77 -39.80
CA ALA A 317 3.03 -26.64 -40.72
C ALA A 317 1.68 -26.44 -41.46
N ASP A 318 1.27 -25.19 -41.59
CA ASP A 318 -0.01 -24.72 -42.13
C ASP A 318 -1.25 -25.24 -41.38
N LYS A 319 -1.11 -25.61 -40.09
CA LYS A 319 -2.22 -26.08 -39.23
C LYS A 319 -2.64 -25.04 -38.20
N THR A 320 -3.91 -25.11 -37.78
CA THR A 320 -4.44 -24.31 -36.68
C THR A 320 -4.10 -24.99 -35.35
N PHE A 321 -3.58 -24.21 -34.40
CA PHE A 321 -3.10 -24.71 -33.11
C PHE A 321 -3.80 -24.01 -31.93
N CYS A 322 -4.50 -24.78 -31.10
CA CYS A 322 -5.10 -24.29 -29.87
C CYS A 322 -4.07 -24.31 -28.73
N ARG A 323 -3.92 -23.18 -28.02
CA ARG A 323 -3.14 -23.08 -26.79
C ARG A 323 -4.01 -22.48 -25.67
N PRO A 324 -3.75 -22.82 -24.40
CA PRO A 324 -4.49 -22.24 -23.28
C PRO A 324 -4.21 -20.75 -23.10
N ASP A 325 -2.94 -20.35 -23.08
CA ASP A 325 -2.46 -18.99 -22.84
C ASP A 325 -1.05 -18.82 -23.45
N PRO A 326 -0.69 -17.62 -23.96
CA PRO A 326 0.64 -17.35 -24.51
C PRO A 326 1.81 -17.60 -23.55
N LEU A 327 1.60 -17.52 -22.23
CA LEU A 327 2.62 -17.75 -21.20
C LEU A 327 2.54 -19.15 -20.59
N SER A 328 1.63 -20.01 -21.05
CA SER A 328 1.48 -21.37 -20.54
C SER A 328 2.72 -22.22 -20.83
N THR A 329 3.32 -22.77 -19.78
CA THR A 329 4.57 -23.54 -19.90
C THR A 329 4.36 -24.83 -20.71
N SER A 330 3.37 -25.64 -20.34
CA SER A 330 3.06 -26.91 -21.01
C SER A 330 2.15 -26.73 -22.23
N GLY A 331 1.38 -25.65 -22.29
CA GLY A 331 0.42 -25.39 -23.36
C GLY A 331 0.94 -24.56 -24.51
N TRP A 332 2.08 -23.86 -24.35
CA TRP A 332 2.64 -23.05 -25.43
C TRP A 332 4.16 -23.01 -25.47
N ILE A 333 4.81 -22.66 -24.35
CA ILE A 333 6.26 -22.40 -24.30
C ILE A 333 7.04 -23.66 -24.69
N VAL A 334 6.85 -24.78 -23.97
CA VAL A 334 7.54 -26.04 -24.27
C VAL A 334 7.09 -26.64 -25.62
N PRO A 335 5.78 -26.64 -25.98
CA PRO A 335 5.35 -27.02 -27.33
C PRO A 335 6.04 -26.24 -28.45
N SER A 336 6.25 -24.92 -28.29
CA SER A 336 6.94 -24.08 -29.27
C SER A 336 8.39 -24.49 -29.48
N ILE A 337 9.09 -24.91 -28.42
CA ILE A 337 10.44 -25.50 -28.52
C ILE A 337 10.40 -26.79 -29.33
N GLN A 338 9.43 -27.68 -29.02
CA GLN A 338 9.31 -28.97 -29.69
C GLN A 338 8.99 -28.82 -31.18
N LEU A 339 8.12 -27.88 -31.54
CA LEU A 339 7.80 -27.53 -32.93
C LEU A 339 9.05 -27.03 -33.68
N ARG A 340 9.80 -26.08 -33.10
CA ARG A 340 11.04 -25.58 -33.71
C ARG A 340 12.09 -26.67 -33.86
N ALA A 341 12.22 -27.56 -32.88
CA ALA A 341 13.11 -28.71 -32.96
C ALA A 341 12.69 -29.70 -34.06
N ALA A 342 11.39 -29.76 -34.38
CA ALA A 342 10.85 -30.54 -35.49
C ALA A 342 10.89 -29.80 -36.85
N GLY A 343 11.41 -28.57 -36.89
CA GLY A 343 11.54 -27.76 -38.11
C GLY A 343 10.28 -26.97 -38.48
N VAL A 344 9.37 -26.73 -37.53
CA VAL A 344 8.19 -25.87 -37.69
C VAL A 344 8.37 -24.66 -36.78
N ASP A 345 8.51 -23.46 -37.34
CA ASP A 345 8.54 -22.22 -36.56
C ASP A 345 7.09 -21.79 -36.24
N PRO A 346 6.63 -21.85 -34.97
CA PRO A 346 5.26 -21.51 -34.63
C PRO A 346 4.86 -20.09 -35.02
N ALA A 347 5.82 -19.16 -35.12
CA ALA A 347 5.55 -17.76 -35.44
C ALA A 347 5.27 -17.54 -36.94
N THR A 348 5.72 -18.43 -37.82
CA THR A 348 5.60 -18.25 -39.28
C THR A 348 4.94 -19.40 -40.01
N ASP A 349 5.02 -20.61 -39.46
CA ASP A 349 4.67 -21.84 -40.16
C ASP A 349 3.33 -22.42 -39.70
N LEU A 350 2.77 -22.00 -38.56
CA LEU A 350 1.39 -22.34 -38.20
C LEU A 350 0.40 -21.45 -38.96
N ALA A 351 -0.74 -22.01 -39.37
CA ALA A 351 -1.76 -21.23 -40.07
C ALA A 351 -2.42 -20.20 -39.14
N GLU A 352 -2.71 -20.62 -37.90
CA GLU A 352 -3.33 -19.78 -36.88
C GLU A 352 -3.04 -20.35 -35.48
N ILE A 353 -2.86 -19.46 -34.51
CA ILE A 353 -2.75 -19.81 -33.10
C ILE A 353 -4.00 -19.28 -32.40
N VAL A 354 -4.76 -20.17 -31.76
CA VAL A 354 -6.01 -19.84 -31.07
C VAL A 354 -5.76 -19.85 -29.55
N ASP A 355 -5.98 -18.71 -28.92
CA ASP A 355 -5.97 -18.57 -27.45
C ASP A 355 -7.30 -19.10 -26.88
N ALA A 356 -7.29 -20.33 -26.40
CA ALA A 356 -8.47 -21.02 -25.89
C ALA A 356 -8.86 -20.60 -24.47
N GLY A 357 -7.98 -19.90 -23.74
CA GLY A 357 -8.22 -19.39 -22.38
C GLY A 357 -8.07 -20.43 -21.26
N GLY A 358 -7.71 -21.67 -21.58
CA GLY A 358 -7.52 -22.72 -20.57
C GLY A 358 -7.16 -24.08 -21.17
N HIS A 359 -6.66 -24.99 -20.33
CA HIS A 359 -6.19 -26.30 -20.79
C HIS A 359 -7.33 -27.18 -21.30
N SER A 360 -8.45 -27.25 -20.58
CA SER A 360 -9.65 -27.99 -21.00
C SER A 360 -10.25 -27.42 -22.28
N ALA A 361 -10.26 -26.08 -22.41
CA ALA A 361 -10.72 -25.40 -23.63
C ALA A 361 -9.81 -25.70 -24.83
N SER A 362 -8.49 -25.78 -24.63
CA SER A 362 -7.57 -26.21 -25.69
C SER A 362 -7.81 -27.66 -26.12
N VAL A 363 -8.15 -28.55 -25.19
CA VAL A 363 -8.54 -29.94 -25.51
C VAL A 363 -9.86 -29.94 -26.29
N ALA A 364 -10.86 -29.23 -25.79
CA ALA A 364 -12.18 -29.14 -26.42
C ALA A 364 -12.11 -28.56 -27.84
N GLY A 365 -11.27 -27.56 -28.10
CA GLY A 365 -11.10 -26.97 -29.43
C GLY A 365 -10.59 -27.98 -30.46
N VAL A 366 -9.63 -28.84 -30.10
CA VAL A 366 -9.17 -29.92 -31.01
C VAL A 366 -10.23 -31.02 -31.12
N TYR A 367 -10.87 -31.38 -30.01
CA TYR A 367 -11.96 -32.36 -30.01
C TYR A 367 -13.12 -31.93 -30.92
N ASN A 368 -13.49 -30.65 -30.93
CA ASN A 368 -14.56 -30.12 -31.79
C ASN A 368 -14.14 -29.91 -33.25
N GLY A 369 -12.83 -29.96 -33.53
CA GLY A 369 -12.27 -29.67 -34.85
C GLY A 369 -12.14 -28.17 -35.15
N ASP A 370 -12.18 -27.32 -34.13
CA ASP A 370 -11.89 -25.89 -34.23
C ASP A 370 -10.39 -25.63 -34.49
N CYS A 371 -9.54 -26.53 -33.98
CA CYS A 371 -8.10 -26.56 -34.22
C CYS A 371 -7.67 -27.94 -34.72
N ASP A 372 -6.65 -27.98 -35.59
CA ASP A 372 -6.05 -29.25 -36.05
C ASP A 372 -5.22 -29.92 -34.95
N ALA A 373 -4.58 -29.11 -34.08
CA ALA A 373 -3.73 -29.56 -32.98
C ALA A 373 -3.87 -28.65 -31.77
N GLY A 374 -3.40 -29.11 -30.62
CA GLY A 374 -3.34 -28.30 -29.40
C GLY A 374 -2.40 -28.88 -28.36
N ALA A 375 -2.19 -28.13 -27.28
CA ALA A 375 -1.30 -28.55 -26.21
C ALA A 375 -1.85 -28.27 -24.80
N SER A 376 -1.45 -29.14 -23.87
CA SER A 376 -1.84 -29.04 -22.46
C SER A 376 -0.85 -29.75 -21.54
N TYR A 377 -1.09 -29.72 -20.23
CA TYR A 377 -0.45 -30.68 -19.32
C TYR A 377 -1.00 -32.10 -19.57
N VAL A 378 -0.18 -33.12 -19.29
CA VAL A 378 -0.62 -34.52 -19.28
C VAL A 378 -1.73 -34.66 -18.25
N ASP A 379 -2.86 -35.24 -18.65
CA ASP A 379 -4.13 -35.43 -17.90
C ASP A 379 -5.25 -34.42 -18.16
N ALA A 380 -4.99 -33.26 -18.77
CA ALA A 380 -6.05 -32.28 -19.06
C ALA A 380 -7.20 -32.82 -19.94
N ARG A 381 -6.98 -33.91 -20.68
CA ARG A 381 -8.03 -34.59 -21.45
C ARG A 381 -9.10 -35.23 -20.55
N GLY A 382 -8.72 -35.69 -19.36
CA GLY A 382 -9.65 -36.29 -18.40
C GLY A 382 -10.66 -35.29 -17.84
N ASN A 383 -10.30 -34.00 -17.78
CA ASN A 383 -11.19 -32.95 -17.26
C ASN A 383 -12.49 -32.79 -18.06
N ILE A 384 -12.47 -33.15 -19.34
CA ILE A 384 -13.65 -33.03 -20.21
C ILE A 384 -14.33 -34.38 -20.47
N GLU A 385 -13.85 -35.46 -19.85
CA GLU A 385 -14.34 -36.83 -20.11
C GLU A 385 -15.80 -37.03 -19.67
N GLU A 386 -16.28 -36.28 -18.68
CA GLU A 386 -17.69 -36.31 -18.27
C GLU A 386 -18.62 -35.88 -19.43
N ASP A 387 -18.27 -34.79 -20.11
CA ASP A 387 -19.03 -34.26 -21.25
C ASP A 387 -18.66 -34.92 -22.58
N HIS A 388 -17.43 -35.46 -22.68
CA HIS A 388 -16.85 -36.07 -23.87
C HIS A 388 -16.21 -37.44 -23.56
N PRO A 389 -17.01 -38.50 -23.31
CA PRO A 389 -16.51 -39.80 -22.85
C PRO A 389 -15.54 -40.52 -23.81
N ASP A 390 -15.52 -40.14 -25.08
CA ASP A 390 -14.65 -40.67 -26.13
C ASP A 390 -13.42 -39.79 -26.41
N VAL A 391 -13.17 -38.76 -25.60
CA VAL A 391 -12.03 -37.82 -25.79
C VAL A 391 -10.68 -38.55 -25.91
N MET A 392 -10.48 -39.62 -25.15
CA MET A 392 -9.24 -40.41 -25.17
C MET A 392 -9.07 -41.22 -26.45
N ASP A 393 -10.17 -41.56 -27.13
CA ASP A 393 -10.18 -42.28 -28.41
C ASP A 393 -10.11 -41.32 -29.61
N VAL A 394 -10.77 -40.17 -29.50
CA VAL A 394 -10.84 -39.12 -30.53
C VAL A 394 -9.52 -38.36 -30.64
N LEU A 395 -8.83 -38.13 -29.52
CA LEU A 395 -7.57 -37.38 -29.50
C LEU A 395 -6.37 -38.31 -29.33
N GLU A 396 -5.40 -38.16 -30.22
CA GLU A 396 -4.11 -38.85 -30.19
C GLU A 396 -3.01 -37.89 -29.72
N VAL A 397 -2.16 -38.35 -28.80
CA VAL A 397 -0.98 -37.61 -28.34
C VAL A 397 0.19 -37.93 -29.24
N ILE A 398 0.72 -36.93 -29.95
CA ILE A 398 1.82 -37.10 -30.90
C ILE A 398 3.18 -36.66 -30.34
N ALA A 399 3.19 -35.94 -29.22
CA ALA A 399 4.41 -35.61 -28.48
C ALA A 399 4.13 -35.40 -27.00
N THR A 400 5.14 -35.71 -26.18
CA THR A 400 5.16 -35.43 -24.73
C THR A 400 6.46 -34.70 -24.42
N SER A 401 6.43 -33.75 -23.49
CA SER A 401 7.59 -32.96 -23.14
C SER A 401 8.60 -33.71 -22.25
N VAL A 402 9.75 -33.09 -22.06
CA VAL A 402 10.62 -33.33 -20.89
C VAL A 402 9.90 -32.96 -19.60
N ASP A 403 10.50 -33.28 -18.47
CA ASP A 403 9.98 -32.88 -17.16
C ASP A 403 10.03 -31.36 -17.02
N ILE A 404 8.90 -30.79 -16.60
CA ILE A 404 8.70 -29.37 -16.33
C ILE A 404 8.59 -29.24 -14.81
N PRO A 405 9.37 -28.37 -14.15
CA PRO A 405 9.20 -28.07 -12.73
C PRO A 405 7.77 -27.61 -12.45
N ASN A 406 7.14 -28.09 -11.38
CA ASN A 406 5.79 -27.65 -11.03
C ASN A 406 5.75 -26.15 -10.69
N ASP A 407 4.55 -25.61 -10.80
CA ASP A 407 4.12 -24.38 -10.14
C ASP A 407 4.19 -24.52 -8.61
N GLY A 408 3.80 -23.47 -7.91
CA GLY A 408 3.90 -23.41 -6.46
C GLY A 408 3.50 -22.06 -5.93
N VAL A 409 4.04 -21.70 -4.78
CA VAL A 409 3.76 -20.44 -4.10
C VAL A 409 4.94 -19.51 -4.24
N GLN A 410 4.69 -18.33 -4.80
CA GLN A 410 5.67 -17.29 -4.98
C GLN A 410 5.25 -15.99 -4.30
N TYR A 411 6.23 -15.22 -3.86
CA TYR A 411 6.01 -13.97 -3.15
C TYR A 411 6.44 -12.77 -3.99
N ALA A 412 5.59 -11.75 -3.98
CA ALA A 412 5.90 -10.48 -4.61
C ALA A 412 7.08 -9.78 -3.91
N PRO A 413 7.78 -8.88 -4.62
CA PRO A 413 8.78 -8.02 -4.01
C PRO A 413 8.17 -7.22 -2.85
N GLY A 414 8.92 -7.06 -1.76
CA GLY A 414 8.50 -6.26 -0.61
C GLY A 414 7.66 -6.99 0.46
N VAL A 415 7.19 -8.22 0.19
CA VAL A 415 6.60 -9.06 1.25
C VAL A 415 7.70 -9.44 2.25
N SER A 416 7.52 -9.09 3.53
CA SER A 416 8.55 -9.27 4.55
C SER A 416 8.86 -10.74 4.81
N ARG A 417 10.12 -11.06 5.13
CA ARG A 417 10.55 -12.43 5.45
C ARG A 417 9.72 -13.05 6.59
N GLU A 418 9.42 -12.26 7.62
CA GLU A 418 8.57 -12.66 8.74
C GLU A 418 7.17 -13.08 8.30
N LEU A 419 6.53 -12.28 7.43
CA LEU A 419 5.20 -12.60 6.92
C LEU A 419 5.23 -13.86 6.04
N ARG A 420 6.25 -14.00 5.17
CA ARG A 420 6.42 -15.19 4.34
C ARG A 420 6.64 -16.46 5.18
N ASP A 421 7.43 -16.38 6.25
CA ASP A 421 7.64 -17.51 7.17
C ASP A 421 6.33 -17.91 7.85
N GLN A 422 5.55 -16.93 8.34
CA GLN A 422 4.24 -17.18 8.95
C GLN A 422 3.27 -17.83 7.94
N LEU A 423 3.25 -17.35 6.69
CA LEU A 423 2.40 -17.89 5.63
C LEU A 423 2.81 -19.31 5.23
N ASN A 424 4.11 -19.57 5.07
CA ASN A 424 4.62 -20.90 4.75
C ASN A 424 4.30 -21.90 5.87
N ASP A 425 4.52 -21.53 7.14
CA ASP A 425 4.20 -22.38 8.29
C ASP A 425 2.70 -22.69 8.36
N ALA A 426 1.85 -21.69 8.13
CA ALA A 426 0.40 -21.87 8.10
C ALA A 426 -0.04 -22.79 6.95
N LEU A 427 0.51 -22.58 5.76
CA LEU A 427 0.15 -23.34 4.58
C LEU A 427 0.62 -24.79 4.66
N ILE A 428 1.84 -25.04 5.15
CA ILE A 428 2.32 -26.41 5.41
C ILE A 428 1.41 -27.10 6.42
N ALA A 429 1.06 -26.44 7.53
CA ALA A 429 0.16 -27.01 8.52
C ALA A 429 -1.24 -27.31 7.97
N VAL A 430 -1.79 -26.44 7.12
CA VAL A 430 -3.06 -26.69 6.43
C VAL A 430 -2.95 -27.89 5.49
N MET A 431 -1.84 -28.02 4.74
CA MET A 431 -1.59 -29.16 3.85
C MET A 431 -1.32 -30.49 4.58
N GLU A 432 -1.16 -30.50 5.91
CA GLU A 432 -1.15 -31.73 6.73
C GLU A 432 -2.57 -32.24 7.07
N THR A 433 -3.61 -31.44 6.80
CA THR A 433 -5.03 -31.78 7.06
C THR A 433 -5.72 -32.36 5.83
N GLU A 434 -6.73 -33.22 6.04
CA GLU A 434 -7.53 -33.77 4.92
C GLU A 434 -8.30 -32.65 4.20
N GLU A 435 -8.79 -31.67 4.94
CA GLU A 435 -9.52 -30.52 4.40
C GLU A 435 -8.63 -29.60 3.56
N GLY A 436 -7.42 -29.29 4.03
CA GLY A 436 -6.47 -28.46 3.29
C GLY A 436 -5.99 -29.12 2.00
N VAL A 437 -5.67 -30.42 2.05
CA VAL A 437 -5.35 -31.19 0.84
C VAL A 437 -6.53 -31.22 -0.12
N ALA A 438 -7.76 -31.44 0.36
CA ALA A 438 -8.94 -31.47 -0.50
C ALA A 438 -9.21 -30.11 -1.17
N ALA A 439 -9.10 -29.00 -0.43
CA ALA A 439 -9.28 -27.66 -0.96
C ALA A 439 -8.25 -27.34 -2.05
N MET A 440 -6.98 -27.67 -1.81
CA MET A 440 -5.91 -27.41 -2.76
C MET A 440 -5.91 -28.37 -3.95
N ASP A 441 -6.27 -29.64 -3.75
CA ASP A 441 -6.44 -30.61 -4.83
C ASP A 441 -7.55 -30.19 -5.79
N LYS A 442 -8.67 -29.71 -5.23
CA LYS A 442 -9.78 -29.14 -5.99
C LYS A 442 -9.37 -27.89 -6.77
N ALA A 443 -8.54 -27.03 -6.18
CA ALA A 443 -8.06 -25.85 -6.88
C ALA A 443 -7.11 -26.27 -8.02
N TYR A 444 -5.96 -26.85 -7.68
CA TYR A 444 -4.78 -26.94 -8.56
C TYR A 444 -4.15 -28.37 -8.61
N SER A 445 -4.85 -29.35 -8.05
CA SER A 445 -4.40 -30.75 -7.93
C SER A 445 -3.08 -30.90 -7.17
N TRP A 446 -2.83 -30.00 -6.19
CA TRP A 446 -1.66 -30.13 -5.32
C TRP A 446 -2.00 -31.03 -4.14
N THR A 447 -1.22 -32.09 -3.99
CA THR A 447 -1.37 -33.03 -2.86
C THR A 447 -0.37 -32.77 -1.75
N GLU A 448 0.69 -32.01 -2.02
CA GLU A 448 1.74 -31.64 -1.08
C GLU A 448 2.44 -30.35 -1.57
N LEU A 449 3.09 -29.63 -0.66
CA LEU A 449 3.95 -28.49 -0.95
C LEU A 449 5.33 -28.74 -0.34
N ALA A 450 6.36 -28.63 -1.18
CA ALA A 450 7.76 -28.82 -0.77
C ALA A 450 8.49 -27.47 -0.76
N LEU A 451 9.32 -27.25 0.26
CA LEU A 451 10.17 -26.07 0.37
C LEU A 451 11.27 -26.10 -0.69
N HIS A 452 11.20 -25.16 -1.63
CA HIS A 452 12.13 -25.03 -2.75
C HIS A 452 12.31 -23.54 -3.08
N ASP A 453 13.56 -23.11 -3.21
CA ASP A 453 13.89 -21.74 -3.60
C ASP A 453 13.99 -21.59 -5.13
N ASN A 454 14.38 -20.39 -5.58
CA ASN A 454 14.56 -20.07 -6.98
C ASN A 454 15.49 -21.04 -7.74
N SER A 455 16.45 -21.68 -7.07
CA SER A 455 17.41 -22.60 -7.73
C SER A 455 16.78 -23.89 -8.23
N PHE A 456 15.59 -24.25 -7.71
CA PHE A 456 14.82 -25.40 -8.18
C PHE A 456 14.52 -25.33 -9.69
N TYR A 457 14.42 -24.12 -10.23
CA TYR A 457 14.08 -23.89 -11.63
C TYR A 457 15.29 -23.72 -12.55
N ASP A 458 16.53 -23.81 -12.04
CA ASP A 458 17.75 -23.49 -12.80
C ASP A 458 18.02 -24.42 -13.98
N ASP A 459 17.72 -25.72 -13.83
CA ASP A 459 17.86 -26.67 -14.94
C ASP A 459 16.86 -26.35 -16.06
N PHE A 460 15.67 -25.86 -15.71
CA PHE A 460 14.68 -25.44 -16.68
C PHE A 460 15.04 -24.11 -17.33
N ARG A 461 15.61 -23.14 -16.60
CA ARG A 461 16.19 -21.91 -17.16
C ARG A 461 17.23 -22.24 -18.24
N GLN A 462 18.16 -23.15 -17.94
CA GLN A 462 19.18 -23.59 -18.91
C GLN A 462 18.57 -24.24 -20.16
N LEU A 463 17.48 -25.00 -20.01
CA LEU A 463 16.78 -25.57 -21.16
C LEU A 463 16.15 -24.50 -22.04
N LEU A 464 15.53 -23.48 -21.44
CA LEU A 464 14.93 -22.36 -22.15
C LEU A 464 15.99 -21.54 -22.89
N ASP A 465 17.11 -21.24 -22.23
CA ASP A 465 18.25 -20.53 -22.82
C ASP A 465 18.83 -21.29 -24.02
N ALA A 466 19.02 -22.61 -23.88
CA ALA A 466 19.51 -23.46 -24.96
C ALA A 466 18.53 -23.51 -26.15
N ALA A 467 17.24 -23.32 -25.90
CA ALA A 467 16.20 -23.24 -26.92
C ALA A 467 16.02 -21.84 -27.52
N GLY A 468 16.81 -20.84 -27.08
CA GLY A 468 16.68 -19.44 -27.51
C GLY A 468 15.34 -18.82 -27.10
N MET A 469 14.83 -19.19 -25.92
CA MET A 469 13.65 -18.58 -25.31
C MET A 469 14.02 -18.00 -23.95
N ALA A 470 14.75 -16.89 -23.93
CA ALA A 470 14.91 -16.17 -22.68
C ALA A 470 13.55 -15.56 -22.30
N PRO A 471 13.12 -15.61 -21.02
CA PRO A 471 11.92 -14.90 -20.56
C PRO A 471 11.95 -13.41 -20.97
N GLU A 472 13.14 -12.81 -20.98
CA GLU A 472 13.45 -11.45 -21.43
C GLU A 472 12.97 -11.14 -22.85
N ASP A 473 13.02 -12.12 -23.76
CA ASP A 473 12.62 -11.94 -25.17
C ASP A 473 11.10 -11.75 -25.33
N LEU A 474 10.31 -12.10 -24.31
CA LEU A 474 8.86 -11.91 -24.26
C LEU A 474 8.45 -10.69 -23.40
N MET A 475 9.42 -9.93 -22.88
CA MET A 475 9.19 -8.71 -22.09
C MET A 475 9.06 -7.43 -22.92
N THR A 476 9.15 -7.49 -24.26
CA THR A 476 9.08 -6.30 -25.10
C THR A 476 7.64 -5.81 -25.29
N ASP A 477 7.33 -4.73 -24.57
CA ASP A 477 6.26 -3.72 -24.67
C ASP A 477 4.85 -4.14 -25.10
#